data_AF-A0A7W0KZP7-F1
#
_entry.id   AF-A0A7W0KZP7-F1
#
_cell.length_a   1.000
_cell.length_b   1.000
_cell.length_c   1.000
_cell.angle_alpha   90.00
_cell.angle_beta   90.00
_cell.angle_gamma   90.00
#
_symmetry.space_group_name_H-M   'P 1'
#
loop_
_entity.id
_entity.type
_entity.pdbx_description
1 polymer ?
#
loop_
_entity_poly.entity_id
_entity_poly.type
_entity_poly.pdbx_seq_one_letter_code
_entity_poly.pdbx_strand_id
1 'polypeptide(L)'
;MAPTIPGGPPTTEVIEGTDLIDIGDASIAGQPLFEPVIVDDMIDRVSDVLDDPTQDSGWRPMPAPDWDCTGNEEFRVVRWNDFRLTFERSTDGQRLTAWSLGSPDVDTLAPSVPPDANVGSSGVRTTNDIAVGSPRSALAGQDIIDETPERVSIAAGANYVAFLLDGNTITALGSGRLDCF
;
A
#
# COMPACT_ATOMS: atom_id res chain seq x y z
N MET A 1 25.80 44.84 19.74
CA MET A 1 25.32 44.46 18.39
C MET A 1 25.17 42.96 18.38
N ALA A 2 24.04 42.43 17.92
CA ALA A 2 23.80 40.99 17.78
C ALA A 2 23.45 40.70 16.31
N PRO A 3 23.90 39.58 15.72
CA PRO A 3 23.60 39.27 14.33
C PRO A 3 22.18 38.70 14.20
N THR A 4 21.40 39.27 13.29
CA THR A 4 20.11 38.70 12.88
C THR A 4 20.34 37.58 11.88
N ILE A 5 19.97 36.34 12.22
CA ILE A 5 19.91 35.25 11.24
C ILE A 5 18.56 35.37 10.51
N PRO A 6 18.51 35.38 9.16
CA PRO A 6 17.25 35.37 8.44
C PRO A 6 16.62 33.98 8.54
N GLY A 7 15.43 33.89 9.13
CA GLY A 7 14.58 32.71 8.98
C GLY A 7 14.00 32.70 7.57
N GLY A 8 14.53 31.85 6.71
CA GLY A 8 13.80 31.43 5.50
C GLY A 8 12.60 30.58 5.91
N PRO A 9 11.51 30.55 5.12
CA PRO A 9 10.49 29.53 5.30
C PRO A 9 11.12 28.14 5.10
N PRO A 10 10.59 27.09 5.76
CA PRO A 10 11.05 25.73 5.49
C PRO A 10 10.79 25.43 4.01
N THR A 11 11.86 25.17 3.27
CA THR A 11 11.76 24.58 1.93
C THR A 11 11.24 23.16 2.15
N THR A 12 9.96 22.91 1.85
CA THR A 12 9.50 21.54 1.64
C THR A 12 10.23 21.01 0.42
N GLU A 13 11.27 20.21 0.64
CA GLU A 13 11.87 19.43 -0.44
C GLU A 13 10.78 18.50 -0.97
N VAL A 14 10.35 18.77 -2.20
CA VAL A 14 9.58 17.80 -2.96
C VAL A 14 10.58 16.70 -3.31
N ILE A 15 10.50 15.58 -2.59
CA ILE A 15 11.24 14.37 -2.92
C ILE A 15 10.70 13.89 -4.27
N GLU A 16 11.43 14.16 -5.36
CA GLU A 16 11.15 13.58 -6.67
C GLU A 16 11.51 12.09 -6.62
N GLY A 17 10.50 11.22 -6.72
CA GLY A 17 10.67 9.77 -6.81
C GLY A 17 10.06 8.98 -5.65
N THR A 18 8.73 8.99 -5.51
CA THR A 18 7.98 8.05 -4.63
C THR A 18 7.03 7.14 -5.43
N ASP A 19 7.39 6.86 -6.69
CA ASP A 19 6.64 6.05 -7.66
C ASP A 19 6.80 4.54 -7.37
N LEU A 20 6.34 4.10 -6.21
CA LEU A 20 6.48 2.71 -5.77
C LEU A 20 5.37 1.80 -6.29
N ILE A 21 4.17 2.34 -6.57
CA ILE A 21 2.98 1.56 -6.92
C ILE A 21 2.76 1.61 -8.43
N ASP A 22 2.91 0.48 -9.12
CA ASP A 22 2.47 0.36 -10.52
C ASP A 22 1.05 -0.21 -10.57
N ILE A 23 0.08 0.64 -10.91
CA ILE A 23 -1.33 0.23 -11.06
C ILE A 23 -1.50 -0.69 -12.28
N GLY A 24 -0.64 -0.62 -13.31
CA GLY A 24 -0.79 -1.39 -14.54
C GLY A 24 -0.72 -2.91 -14.32
N ASP A 25 0.14 -3.35 -13.40
CA ASP A 25 0.35 -4.75 -13.02
C ASP A 25 0.04 -5.03 -11.53
N ALA A 26 -0.51 -4.06 -10.81
CA ALA A 26 -0.73 -4.05 -9.35
C ALA A 26 0.55 -4.33 -8.53
N SER A 27 1.72 -3.94 -9.05
CA SER A 27 3.03 -4.28 -8.48
C SER A 27 3.57 -3.19 -7.55
N ILE A 28 4.43 -3.58 -6.61
CA ILE A 28 5.21 -2.64 -5.78
C ILE A 28 6.69 -2.76 -6.15
N ALA A 29 7.34 -1.66 -6.52
CA ALA A 29 8.77 -1.62 -6.88
C ALA A 29 9.20 -2.74 -7.87
N GLY A 30 8.32 -3.04 -8.83
CA GLY A 30 8.49 -4.09 -9.85
C GLY A 30 8.22 -5.53 -9.37
N GLN A 31 7.78 -5.75 -8.13
CA GLN A 31 7.37 -7.04 -7.59
C GLN A 31 5.84 -7.21 -7.73
N PRO A 32 5.35 -8.15 -8.57
CA PRO A 32 3.92 -8.45 -8.69
C PRO A 32 3.37 -9.10 -7.41
N LEU A 33 2.06 -8.93 -7.19
CA LEU A 33 1.34 -9.69 -6.18
C LEU A 33 1.33 -11.20 -6.50
N PHE A 34 1.27 -12.00 -5.43
CA PHE A 34 1.20 -13.47 -5.41
C PHE A 34 2.40 -14.22 -5.98
N GLU A 35 3.34 -13.52 -6.62
CA GLU A 35 4.64 -14.08 -7.00
C GLU A 35 5.56 -14.31 -5.78
N PRO A 36 6.48 -15.29 -5.84
CA PRO A 36 7.48 -15.50 -4.79
C PRO A 36 8.33 -14.25 -4.55
N VAL A 37 8.61 -13.95 -3.28
CA VAL A 37 9.42 -12.79 -2.87
C VAL A 37 10.37 -13.18 -1.74
N ILE A 38 11.54 -12.54 -1.67
CA ILE A 38 12.37 -12.51 -0.47
C ILE A 38 11.89 -11.30 0.34
N VAL A 39 11.20 -11.54 1.45
CA VAL A 39 10.48 -10.47 2.16
C VAL A 39 11.43 -9.39 2.70
N ASP A 40 12.61 -9.77 3.21
CA ASP A 40 13.56 -8.81 3.76
C ASP A 40 14.18 -7.93 2.65
N ASP A 41 14.60 -8.49 1.51
CA ASP A 41 15.04 -7.72 0.31
C ASP A 41 13.97 -6.72 -0.18
N MET A 42 12.69 -7.05 -0.03
CA MET A 42 11.58 -6.19 -0.41
C MET A 42 11.36 -5.05 0.60
N ILE A 43 11.52 -5.33 1.89
CA ILE A 43 11.47 -4.32 2.96
C ILE A 43 12.63 -3.34 2.80
N ASP A 44 13.85 -3.84 2.57
CA ASP A 44 15.03 -3.00 2.33
C ASP A 44 14.80 -2.06 1.13
N ARG A 45 14.33 -2.60 -0.01
CA ARG A 45 14.06 -1.79 -1.22
C ARG A 45 13.01 -0.69 -1.02
N VAL A 46 11.98 -0.93 -0.20
CA VAL A 46 10.98 0.10 0.11
C VAL A 46 11.53 1.11 1.12
N SER A 47 12.35 0.66 2.06
CA SER A 47 12.98 1.52 3.08
C SER A 47 14.08 2.42 2.51
N ASP A 48 14.74 2.01 1.41
CA ASP A 48 15.62 2.86 0.59
C ASP A 48 14.90 4.14 0.07
N VAL A 49 13.56 4.16 0.03
CA VAL A 49 12.73 5.28 -0.45
C VAL A 49 11.91 5.94 0.66
N LEU A 50 11.48 5.19 1.68
CA LEU A 50 10.52 5.63 2.71
C LEU A 50 11.08 5.68 4.14
N ASP A 51 12.40 5.60 4.32
CA ASP A 51 13.08 5.35 5.60
C ASP A 51 12.64 4.01 6.27
N ASP A 52 13.09 3.76 7.50
CA ASP A 52 12.76 2.55 8.26
C ASP A 52 11.23 2.37 8.44
N PRO A 53 10.72 1.12 8.46
CA PRO A 53 9.31 0.86 8.72
C PRO A 53 8.83 1.42 10.07
N THR A 54 7.74 2.18 10.04
CA THR A 54 7.02 2.63 11.24
C THR A 54 6.43 1.49 12.07
N GLN A 55 6.12 0.35 11.43
CA GLN A 55 5.62 -0.86 12.10
C GLN A 55 6.05 -2.10 11.31
N ASP A 56 6.54 -3.12 12.01
CA ASP A 56 6.71 -4.48 11.47
C ASP A 56 6.10 -5.45 12.48
N SER A 57 5.12 -6.24 12.03
CA SER A 57 4.43 -7.18 12.90
C SER A 57 5.27 -8.37 13.33
N GLY A 58 6.38 -8.63 12.62
CA GLY A 58 7.03 -9.94 12.53
C GLY A 58 6.11 -10.97 11.86
N TRP A 59 6.61 -12.20 11.68
CA TRP A 59 5.75 -13.32 11.29
C TRP A 59 4.79 -13.69 12.43
N ARG A 60 3.51 -13.88 12.09
CA ARG A 60 2.43 -14.26 13.00
C ARG A 60 1.61 -15.39 12.39
N PRO A 61 1.03 -16.31 13.18
CA PRO A 61 0.13 -17.35 12.67
C PRO A 61 -1.06 -16.73 11.93
N MET A 62 -1.50 -17.35 10.83
CA MET A 62 -2.68 -16.89 10.08
C MET A 62 -3.93 -16.82 10.97
N PRO A 63 -4.81 -15.81 10.80
CA PRO A 63 -6.05 -15.72 11.59
C PRO A 63 -7.10 -16.71 11.06
N ALA A 64 -7.40 -17.75 11.85
CA ALA A 64 -8.50 -18.67 11.58
C ALA A 64 -9.84 -18.14 12.13
N PRO A 65 -11.00 -18.44 11.50
CA PRO A 65 -11.16 -19.28 10.30
C PRO A 65 -11.07 -18.50 8.98
N ASP A 66 -11.13 -17.16 9.04
CA ASP A 66 -11.38 -16.28 7.88
C ASP A 66 -10.33 -16.41 6.77
N TRP A 67 -9.12 -16.90 7.10
CA TRP A 67 -8.02 -17.08 6.15
C TRP A 67 -7.58 -18.53 5.94
N ASP A 68 -8.30 -19.53 6.48
CA ASP A 68 -7.97 -20.96 6.31
C ASP A 68 -7.98 -21.39 4.82
N CYS A 69 -8.83 -20.73 4.02
CA CYS A 69 -8.91 -20.86 2.55
C CYS A 69 -7.59 -20.63 1.82
N THR A 70 -6.67 -19.83 2.39
CA THR A 70 -5.41 -19.46 1.74
C THR A 70 -4.40 -20.61 1.67
N GLY A 71 -4.51 -21.59 2.57
CA GLY A 71 -3.48 -22.63 2.77
C GLY A 71 -2.15 -22.10 3.34
N ASN A 72 -2.09 -20.83 3.75
CA ASN A 72 -0.89 -20.23 4.34
C ASN A 72 -0.85 -20.47 5.86
N GLU A 73 0.36 -20.48 6.42
CA GLU A 73 0.62 -20.79 7.83
C GLU A 73 0.85 -19.52 8.66
N GLU A 74 1.52 -18.51 8.06
CA GLU A 74 1.87 -17.25 8.72
C GLU A 74 1.74 -16.04 7.80
N PHE A 75 1.59 -14.85 8.39
CA PHE A 75 1.64 -13.56 7.71
C PHE A 75 2.58 -12.57 8.41
N ARG A 76 3.03 -11.54 7.68
CA ARG A 76 3.78 -10.40 8.19
C ARG A 76 3.24 -9.12 7.55
N VAL A 77 2.97 -8.11 8.36
CA VAL A 77 2.51 -6.79 7.95
C VAL A 77 3.62 -5.79 8.25
N VAL A 78 4.01 -5.03 7.24
CA VAL A 78 5.03 -3.98 7.34
C VAL A 78 4.40 -2.67 6.89
N ARG A 79 4.59 -1.60 7.66
CA ARG A 79 4.03 -0.27 7.38
C ARG A 79 5.10 0.81 7.39
N TRP A 80 5.01 1.69 6.40
CA TRP A 80 5.69 2.99 6.36
C TRP A 80 4.59 4.03 6.39
N ASN A 81 4.24 4.53 7.58
CA ASN A 81 3.09 5.41 7.79
C ASN A 81 1.79 4.80 7.22
N ASP A 82 1.10 5.51 6.33
CA ASP A 82 -0.16 5.08 5.69
C ASP A 82 0.03 4.02 4.59
N PHE A 83 1.27 3.69 4.20
CA PHE A 83 1.58 2.61 3.27
C PHE A 83 1.80 1.29 4.01
N ARG A 84 1.13 0.22 3.57
CA ARG A 84 1.18 -1.13 4.14
C ARG A 84 1.49 -2.15 3.05
N LEU A 85 2.40 -3.08 3.36
CA LEU A 85 2.54 -4.35 2.65
C LEU A 85 2.11 -5.51 3.57
N THR A 86 1.39 -6.47 3.03
CA THR A 86 1.11 -7.77 3.67
C THR A 86 1.79 -8.88 2.88
N PHE A 87 2.55 -9.70 3.60
CA PHE A 87 3.19 -10.91 3.10
C PHE A 87 2.57 -12.14 3.76
N GLU A 88 2.40 -13.21 2.99
CA GLU A 88 1.96 -14.52 3.49
C GLU A 88 3.06 -15.56 3.24
N ARG A 89 3.08 -16.59 4.09
CA ARG A 89 4.04 -17.71 4.05
C ARG A 89 3.33 -19.04 4.19
N SER A 90 3.75 -20.00 3.38
CA SER A 90 3.43 -21.43 3.51
C SER A 90 4.68 -22.28 3.36
N THR A 91 4.51 -23.60 3.32
CA THR A 91 5.54 -24.58 2.95
C THR A 91 6.22 -24.29 1.62
N ASP A 92 5.53 -23.59 0.71
CA ASP A 92 5.97 -23.37 -0.68
C ASP A 92 6.78 -22.06 -0.83
N GLY A 93 6.84 -21.22 0.21
CA GLY A 93 7.62 -19.99 0.23
C GLY A 93 6.87 -18.78 0.78
N GLN A 94 7.37 -17.59 0.46
CA GLN A 94 6.83 -16.29 0.87
C GLN A 94 6.34 -15.52 -0.36
N ARG A 95 5.24 -14.77 -0.22
CA ARG A 95 4.62 -13.98 -1.30
C ARG A 95 4.18 -12.62 -0.76
N LEU A 96 4.25 -11.59 -1.60
CA LEU A 96 3.54 -10.34 -1.37
C LEU A 96 2.07 -10.56 -1.77
N THR A 97 1.13 -10.46 -0.84
CA THR A 97 -0.28 -10.82 -1.10
C THR A 97 -1.25 -9.65 -1.07
N ALA A 98 -0.87 -8.54 -0.45
CA ALA A 98 -1.56 -7.27 -0.62
C ALA A 98 -0.65 -6.07 -0.34
N TRP A 99 -1.11 -4.92 -0.82
CA TRP A 99 -0.64 -3.61 -0.40
C TRP A 99 -1.82 -2.64 -0.25
N SER A 100 -1.67 -1.65 0.61
CA SER A 100 -2.63 -0.54 0.73
C SER A 100 -1.94 0.77 1.09
N LEU A 101 -2.59 1.88 0.74
CA LEU A 101 -2.20 3.25 1.06
C LEU A 101 -3.45 3.99 1.57
N GLY A 102 -3.34 4.70 2.69
CA GLY A 102 -4.41 5.53 3.24
C GLY A 102 -5.25 4.84 4.30
N SER A 103 -6.58 4.86 4.15
CA SER A 103 -7.48 4.31 5.18
C SER A 103 -7.28 2.79 5.41
N PRO A 104 -7.22 2.33 6.68
CA PRO A 104 -7.24 0.91 7.01
C PRO A 104 -8.57 0.21 6.65
N ASP A 105 -9.59 0.90 6.12
CA ASP A 105 -10.79 0.21 5.60
C ASP A 105 -10.48 -0.68 4.38
N VAL A 106 -9.39 -0.39 3.65
CA VAL A 106 -8.83 -1.25 2.58
C VAL A 106 -8.04 -2.44 3.16
N ASP A 107 -7.80 -2.49 4.47
CA ASP A 107 -7.02 -3.57 5.08
C ASP A 107 -7.68 -4.95 4.92
N THR A 108 -8.97 -5.00 4.61
CA THR A 108 -9.77 -6.22 4.36
C THR A 108 -9.26 -7.12 3.23
N LEU A 109 -8.39 -6.64 2.33
CA LEU A 109 -7.86 -7.41 1.19
C LEU A 109 -6.79 -8.46 1.55
N ALA A 110 -6.32 -8.51 2.80
CA ALA A 110 -5.37 -9.50 3.34
C ALA A 110 -5.39 -9.47 4.88
N PRO A 111 -4.76 -10.43 5.59
CA PRO A 111 -4.56 -10.31 7.02
C PRO A 111 -3.89 -8.98 7.39
N SER A 112 -4.38 -8.34 8.46
CA SER A 112 -3.84 -7.05 8.92
C SER A 112 -3.54 -7.05 10.41
N VAL A 113 -2.66 -6.13 10.80
CA VAL A 113 -2.43 -5.73 12.19
C VAL A 113 -2.85 -4.26 12.30
N PRO A 114 -3.61 -3.86 13.33
CA PRO A 114 -3.95 -2.46 13.55
C PRO A 114 -2.69 -1.58 13.55
N PRO A 115 -2.68 -0.44 12.85
CA PRO A 115 -1.54 0.45 12.86
C PRO A 115 -1.32 1.06 14.24
N ASP A 116 -0.07 1.47 14.50
CA ASP A 116 0.26 2.22 15.70
C ASP A 116 -0.40 3.62 15.69
N ALA A 117 -0.53 4.24 16.86
CA ALA A 117 -1.25 5.50 17.00
C ALA A 117 -0.52 6.68 16.31
N ASN A 118 -1.28 7.50 15.57
CA ASN A 118 -0.81 8.65 14.78
C ASN A 118 -0.02 8.26 13.52
N VAL A 119 -0.64 7.45 12.66
CA VAL A 119 -0.16 7.18 11.30
C VAL A 119 -0.03 8.51 10.52
N GLY A 120 1.19 8.82 10.05
CA GLY A 120 1.44 9.96 9.15
C GLY A 120 1.02 9.65 7.70
N SER A 121 1.48 10.47 6.75
CA SER A 121 1.50 10.05 5.34
C SER A 121 2.91 9.64 4.94
N SER A 122 3.00 8.57 4.15
CA SER A 122 4.23 8.05 3.55
C SER A 122 4.73 8.89 2.38
N GLY A 123 3.87 9.73 1.78
CA GLY A 123 4.17 10.42 0.52
C GLY A 123 4.24 9.50 -0.70
N VAL A 124 3.88 8.22 -0.57
CA VAL A 124 3.82 7.27 -1.68
C VAL A 124 2.77 7.69 -2.70
N ARG A 125 3.11 7.53 -3.98
CA ARG A 125 2.20 7.69 -5.10
C ARG A 125 2.34 6.53 -6.08
N THR A 126 1.45 6.49 -7.05
CA THR A 126 1.53 5.55 -8.15
C THR A 126 2.35 6.12 -9.30
N THR A 127 2.82 5.26 -10.20
CA THR A 127 3.53 5.63 -11.45
C THR A 127 2.76 6.61 -12.36
N ASN A 128 1.47 6.84 -12.10
CA ASN A 128 0.61 7.79 -12.80
C ASN A 128 0.23 9.01 -11.92
N ASP A 129 1.04 9.37 -10.91
CA ASP A 129 0.83 10.49 -9.96
C ASP A 129 -0.49 10.43 -9.15
N ILE A 130 -1.10 9.25 -9.01
CA ILE A 130 -2.30 9.05 -8.16
C ILE A 130 -1.84 8.77 -6.72
N ALA A 131 -2.40 9.50 -5.75
CA ALA A 131 -2.12 9.35 -4.33
C ALA A 131 -3.40 9.52 -3.50
N VAL A 132 -3.31 9.28 -2.19
CA VAL A 132 -4.38 9.64 -1.25
C VAL A 132 -4.56 11.17 -1.25
N GLY A 133 -5.81 11.63 -1.30
CA GLY A 133 -6.16 13.03 -1.50
C GLY A 133 -6.29 13.45 -2.97
N SER A 134 -5.85 12.64 -3.94
CA SER A 134 -6.08 12.93 -5.37
C SER A 134 -7.58 12.89 -5.71
N PRO A 135 -8.06 13.74 -6.63
CA PRO A 135 -9.45 13.69 -7.06
C PRO A 135 -9.72 12.44 -7.91
N ARG A 136 -10.97 11.93 -7.92
CA ARG A 136 -11.40 10.80 -8.78
C ARG A 136 -11.04 11.01 -10.26
N SER A 137 -11.00 12.27 -10.72
CA SER A 137 -10.58 12.61 -12.09
C SER A 137 -9.12 12.29 -12.42
N ALA A 138 -8.26 12.01 -11.43
CA ALA A 138 -6.90 11.49 -11.66
C ALA A 138 -6.90 10.08 -12.27
N LEU A 139 -8.01 9.33 -12.16
CA LEU A 139 -8.20 8.03 -12.81
C LEU A 139 -8.62 8.14 -14.29
N ALA A 140 -8.73 9.35 -14.85
CA ALA A 140 -9.19 9.54 -16.22
C ALA A 140 -8.23 8.88 -17.24
N GLY A 141 -8.80 8.10 -18.16
CA GLY A 141 -8.04 7.34 -19.16
C GLY A 141 -7.71 5.90 -18.75
N GLN A 142 -8.00 5.52 -17.51
CA GLN A 142 -7.96 4.13 -17.05
C GLN A 142 -9.29 3.42 -17.36
N ASP A 143 -9.27 2.08 -17.45
CA ASP A 143 -10.49 1.28 -17.57
C ASP A 143 -11.07 1.02 -16.17
N ILE A 144 -12.03 1.86 -15.78
CA ILE A 144 -12.60 1.89 -14.42
C ILE A 144 -13.87 1.06 -14.35
N ILE A 145 -13.92 0.17 -13.36
CA ILE A 145 -15.11 -0.56 -12.92
C ILE A 145 -15.68 0.13 -11.68
N ASP A 146 -16.87 0.72 -11.81
CA ASP A 146 -17.64 1.23 -10.67
C ASP A 146 -18.30 0.07 -9.91
N GLU A 147 -17.80 -0.28 -8.72
CA GLU A 147 -18.38 -1.31 -7.85
C GLU A 147 -19.47 -0.73 -6.95
N THR A 148 -19.20 0.40 -6.29
CA THR A 148 -20.17 1.19 -5.50
C THR A 148 -19.89 2.70 -5.69
N PRO A 149 -20.76 3.62 -5.23
CA PRO A 149 -20.45 5.05 -5.27
C PRO A 149 -19.16 5.44 -4.54
N GLU A 150 -18.78 4.68 -3.51
CA GLU A 150 -17.61 4.87 -2.65
C GLU A 150 -16.41 4.01 -3.05
N ARG A 151 -16.53 3.13 -4.05
CA ARG A 151 -15.49 2.17 -4.43
C ARG A 151 -15.43 1.91 -5.94
N VAL A 152 -14.24 2.12 -6.51
CA VAL A 152 -13.93 1.79 -7.90
C VAL A 152 -12.71 0.90 -7.99
N SER A 153 -12.63 0.11 -9.05
CA SER A 153 -11.48 -0.76 -9.34
C SER A 153 -10.96 -0.54 -10.75
N ILE A 154 -9.65 -0.69 -10.94
CA ILE A 154 -8.98 -0.69 -12.24
C ILE A 154 -8.40 -2.07 -12.48
N ALA A 155 -8.59 -2.62 -13.68
CA ALA A 155 -7.97 -3.88 -14.09
C ALA A 155 -6.46 -3.70 -14.29
N ALA A 156 -5.68 -4.59 -13.69
CA ALA A 156 -4.23 -4.47 -13.52
C ALA A 156 -3.55 -5.78 -13.93
N GLY A 157 -3.39 -6.00 -15.23
CA GLY A 157 -2.95 -7.27 -15.79
C GLY A 157 -3.96 -8.39 -15.48
N ALA A 158 -3.59 -9.30 -14.58
CA ALA A 158 -4.47 -10.35 -14.05
C ALA A 158 -5.12 -10.02 -12.69
N ASN A 159 -4.76 -8.88 -12.11
CA ASN A 159 -5.18 -8.40 -10.78
C ASN A 159 -6.14 -7.20 -10.91
N TYR A 160 -6.56 -6.64 -9.77
CA TYR A 160 -7.29 -5.38 -9.69
C TYR A 160 -6.68 -4.46 -8.63
N VAL A 161 -6.67 -3.16 -8.90
CA VAL A 161 -6.40 -2.13 -7.88
C VAL A 161 -7.71 -1.45 -7.53
N ALA A 162 -8.10 -1.51 -6.26
CA ALA A 162 -9.27 -0.86 -5.71
C ALA A 162 -8.91 0.53 -5.14
N PHE A 163 -9.84 1.47 -5.26
CA PHE A 163 -9.76 2.83 -4.74
C PHE A 163 -11.04 3.11 -3.95
N LEU A 164 -10.88 3.62 -2.72
CA LEU A 164 -11.99 4.14 -1.93
C LEU A 164 -12.13 5.65 -2.13
N LEU A 165 -13.37 6.11 -2.14
CA LEU A 165 -13.75 7.48 -2.43
C LEU A 165 -14.58 8.06 -1.27
N ASP A 166 -14.23 9.28 -0.84
CA ASP A 166 -15.14 10.17 -0.12
C ASP A 166 -15.57 11.29 -1.07
N GLY A 167 -16.81 11.20 -1.56
CA GLY A 167 -17.35 12.06 -2.60
C GLY A 167 -16.57 11.95 -3.92
N ASN A 168 -15.63 12.87 -4.14
CA ASN A 168 -14.78 12.91 -5.34
C ASN A 168 -13.27 12.87 -5.01
N THR A 169 -12.91 12.48 -3.79
CA THR A 169 -11.53 12.40 -3.30
C THR A 169 -11.16 10.95 -3.00
N ILE A 170 -10.00 10.50 -3.49
CA ILE A 170 -9.46 9.18 -3.16
C ILE A 170 -8.96 9.18 -1.71
N THR A 171 -9.54 8.36 -0.86
CA THR A 171 -9.18 8.26 0.58
C THR A 171 -8.29 7.07 0.89
N ALA A 172 -8.31 6.05 0.02
CA ALA A 172 -7.43 4.91 0.09
C ALA A 172 -7.28 4.26 -1.28
N LEU A 173 -6.18 3.55 -1.49
CA LEU A 173 -5.97 2.70 -2.66
C LEU A 173 -5.22 1.42 -2.25
N GLY A 174 -5.51 0.31 -2.90
CA GLY A 174 -4.95 -0.99 -2.50
C GLY A 174 -5.20 -2.09 -3.51
N SER A 175 -4.40 -3.14 -3.43
CA SER A 175 -4.59 -4.37 -4.19
C SER A 175 -4.28 -5.55 -3.29
N GLY A 176 -4.93 -6.68 -3.56
CA GLY A 176 -4.80 -7.87 -2.75
C GLY A 176 -5.76 -8.96 -3.16
N ARG A 177 -6.02 -9.86 -2.22
CA ARG A 177 -6.73 -11.11 -2.44
C ARG A 177 -8.24 -10.88 -2.48
N LEU A 178 -8.94 -11.56 -3.39
CA LEU A 178 -10.41 -11.52 -3.54
C LEU A 178 -11.11 -12.88 -3.31
N ASP A 179 -10.36 -13.94 -2.98
CA ASP A 179 -10.83 -15.34 -2.96
C ASP A 179 -11.15 -15.91 -1.57
N CYS A 180 -11.11 -15.07 -0.52
CA CYS A 180 -11.30 -15.45 0.88
C CYS A 180 -12.32 -14.54 1.61
N PHE A 181 -13.56 -14.49 1.09
CA PHE A 181 -14.70 -13.73 1.64
C PHE A 181 -15.97 -14.60 1.72
#